data_AF-A0A453PNW3-F1
#
_entry.id   AF-A0A453PNW3-F1
#
_cell.length_a   1.000
_cell.length_b   1.000
_cell.length_c   1.000
_cell.angle_alpha   90.00
_cell.angle_beta   90.00
_cell.angle_gamma   90.00
#
_symmetry.space_group_name_H-M   'P 1'
#
loop_
_entity.id
_entity.type
_entity.pdbx_description
1 polymer ?
#
loop_
_entity_poly.entity_id
_entity_poly.type
_entity_poly.pdbx_seq_one_letter_code
_entity_poly.pdbx_strand_id
1 'polypeptide(L)'
;MFGGSLGNNMMKGMVCLVAVALVVAGSASIAAAQAAGLKKGFYKKSCPQAEDIAQKVVWKHVAGNRELAAKFLRMFFHDCFVR
;
A
#
# COMPACT_ATOMS: atom_id res chain seq x y z
N MET A 1 26.69 -44.45 -8.00
CA MET A 1 25.46 -43.70 -8.34
C MET A 1 25.36 -42.45 -7.44
N PHE A 2 26.08 -41.36 -7.75
CA PHE A 2 25.92 -40.07 -7.04
C PHE A 2 26.19 -38.88 -7.98
N GLY A 3 25.83 -39.02 -9.27
CA GLY A 3 26.11 -38.03 -10.32
C GLY A 3 24.89 -37.27 -10.84
N GLY A 4 23.71 -37.42 -10.25
CA GLY A 4 22.45 -36.90 -10.82
C GLY A 4 21.76 -35.78 -10.03
N SER A 5 22.19 -35.46 -8.81
CA SER A 5 21.46 -34.55 -7.90
C SER A 5 22.10 -33.18 -7.70
N LEU A 6 23.19 -32.85 -8.39
CA LEU A 6 23.79 -31.51 -8.37
C LEU A 6 23.25 -30.60 -9.48
N GLY A 7 22.88 -31.18 -10.64
CA GLY A 7 22.35 -30.45 -11.79
C GLY A 7 20.95 -29.86 -11.56
N ASN A 8 20.09 -30.55 -10.80
CA ASN A 8 18.72 -30.10 -10.53
C ASN A 8 18.66 -28.88 -9.60
N ASN A 9 19.61 -28.73 -8.67
CA ASN A 9 19.65 -27.59 -7.74
C ASN A 9 20.24 -26.34 -8.40
N MET A 10 21.24 -26.51 -9.29
CA MET A 10 21.79 -25.42 -10.10
C MET A 10 20.76 -24.88 -11.10
N MET A 11 20.01 -25.76 -11.78
CA MET A 11 18.93 -25.38 -12.69
C MET A 11 17.79 -24.66 -11.97
N LYS A 12 17.39 -25.16 -10.78
CA LYS A 12 16.41 -24.48 -9.91
C LYS A 12 16.89 -23.11 -9.45
N GLY A 13 18.16 -22.98 -9.07
CA GLY A 13 18.78 -21.72 -8.67
C GLY A 13 18.75 -20.69 -9.79
N MET A 14 19.09 -21.10 -11.02
CA MET A 14 19.05 -20.22 -12.20
C MET A 14 17.61 -19.83 -12.57
N VAL A 15 16.66 -20.76 -12.51
CA VAL A 15 15.23 -20.48 -12.73
C VAL A 15 14.67 -19.53 -11.68
N CYS A 16 15.03 -19.71 -10.40
CA CYS A 16 14.66 -18.79 -9.33
C CYS A 16 15.26 -17.40 -9.54
N LEU A 17 16.52 -17.31 -9.95
CA LEU A 17 17.19 -16.03 -10.26
C LEU A 17 16.51 -15.30 -11.41
N VAL A 18 16.18 -16.01 -12.48
CA VAL A 18 15.45 -15.46 -13.64
C VAL A 18 14.04 -15.04 -13.25
N ALA A 19 13.33 -15.85 -12.45
CA ALA A 19 11.98 -15.52 -11.96
C ALA A 19 11.99 -14.26 -11.07
N VAL A 20 12.96 -14.16 -10.15
CA VAL A 20 13.12 -12.97 -9.29
C VAL A 20 13.48 -11.74 -10.13
N ALA A 21 14.37 -11.87 -11.11
CA ALA A 21 14.73 -10.78 -12.01
C ALA A 21 13.53 -10.30 -12.85
N LEU A 22 12.69 -11.21 -13.34
CA LEU A 22 11.45 -10.88 -14.07
C LEU A 22 10.43 -10.16 -13.18
N VAL A 23 10.27 -10.58 -11.92
CA VAL A 23 9.38 -9.92 -10.95
C VAL A 23 9.88 -8.51 -10.60
N VAL A 24 11.19 -8.33 -10.41
CA VAL A 24 11.79 -7.01 -10.12
C VAL A 24 11.70 -6.09 -11.35
N ALA A 25 11.96 -6.59 -12.55
CA ALA A 25 11.85 -5.82 -13.79
C ALA A 25 10.40 -5.43 -14.13
N GLY A 26 9.42 -6.29 -13.80
CA GLY A 26 7.99 -6.05 -14.02
C GLY A 26 7.34 -5.04 -13.06
N SER A 27 8.06 -4.60 -12.03
CA SER A 27 7.53 -3.67 -11.01
C SER A 27 7.70 -2.19 -11.35
N ALA A 28 8.28 -1.85 -12.51
CA ALA A 28 8.66 -0.49 -12.90
C ALA A 28 7.49 0.44 -13.32
N SER A 29 6.25 0.16 -12.90
CA SER A 29 5.10 1.01 -13.22
C SER A 29 4.13 1.10 -12.06
N ILE A 30 4.62 1.58 -10.91
CA ILE A 30 3.73 2.23 -9.94
C ILE A 30 3.35 3.57 -10.58
N ALA A 31 2.16 3.65 -11.17
CA ALA A 31 1.60 4.90 -11.62
C ALA A 31 1.60 5.89 -10.45
N ALA A 32 2.48 6.88 -10.50
CA ALA A 32 2.49 7.96 -9.53
C ALA A 32 1.19 8.74 -9.71
N ALA A 33 0.23 8.54 -8.82
CA ALA A 33 -0.93 9.41 -8.69
C ALA A 33 -0.42 10.81 -8.36
N GLN A 34 -0.32 11.67 -9.37
CA GLN A 34 0.14 13.05 -9.22
C GLN A 34 -0.96 13.86 -8.54
N ALA A 35 -0.95 13.83 -7.22
CA ALA A 35 -1.80 14.63 -6.38
C ALA A 35 -1.18 16.05 -6.28
N ALA A 36 -1.29 16.84 -7.35
CA ALA A 36 -0.69 18.18 -7.44
C ALA A 36 -1.11 19.04 -6.23
N GLY A 37 -0.12 19.53 -5.46
CA GLY A 37 -0.35 20.40 -4.30
C GLY A 37 -0.63 19.70 -2.96
N LEU A 38 -0.79 18.37 -2.93
CA LEU A 38 -0.92 17.62 -1.68
C LEU A 38 0.45 17.32 -1.07
N LYS A 39 0.60 17.59 0.22
CA LYS A 39 1.84 17.35 0.96
C LYS A 39 1.55 16.74 2.33
N LYS A 40 2.36 15.77 2.74
CA LYS A 40 2.31 15.24 4.11
C LYS A 40 2.54 16.36 5.14
N GLY A 41 1.66 16.45 6.13
CA GLY A 41 1.70 17.50 7.14
C GLY A 41 1.39 18.89 6.59
N PHE A 42 0.49 18.99 5.60
CA PHE A 42 0.01 20.27 5.07
C PHE A 42 -0.46 21.23 6.18
N TYR A 43 -1.15 20.70 7.19
CA TYR A 43 -1.68 21.47 8.31
C TYR A 43 -0.66 21.79 9.41
N LYS A 44 0.61 21.39 9.31
CA LYS A 44 1.59 21.56 10.40
C LYS A 44 1.75 23.00 10.91
N LYS A 45 1.64 24.00 10.02
CA LYS A 45 1.79 25.42 10.39
C LYS A 45 0.50 26.04 10.93
N SER A 46 -0.65 25.66 10.38
CA SER A 46 -1.93 26.26 10.75
C SER A 46 -2.61 25.53 11.90
N CYS A 47 -2.59 24.20 11.90
CA CYS A 47 -3.15 23.34 12.94
C CYS A 47 -2.38 22.01 13.01
N PRO A 48 -1.32 21.92 13.85
CA PRO A 48 -0.49 20.72 13.95
C PRO A 48 -1.23 19.51 14.53
N GLN A 49 -2.34 19.72 15.23
CA GLN A 49 -3.13 18.66 15.86
C GLN A 49 -4.23 18.10 14.95
N ALA A 50 -4.42 18.64 13.73
CA ALA A 50 -5.51 18.24 12.86
C ALA A 50 -5.54 16.72 12.58
N GLU A 51 -4.38 16.14 12.23
CA GLU A 51 -4.26 14.70 11.94
C GLU A 51 -4.53 13.84 13.19
N ASP A 52 -4.04 14.28 14.36
CA ASP A 52 -4.22 13.59 15.65
C ASP A 52 -5.68 13.64 16.14
N ILE A 53 -6.32 14.80 16.04
CA ILE A 53 -7.73 14.98 16.41
C ILE A 53 -8.61 14.10 15.51
N ALA A 54 -8.41 14.15 14.19
CA ALA A 54 -9.17 13.33 13.25
C ALA A 54 -9.02 11.84 13.57
N GLN A 55 -7.78 11.39 13.83
CA GLN A 55 -7.50 10.02 14.24
C GLN A 55 -8.26 9.65 15.52
N LYS A 56 -8.10 10.42 16.61
CA LYS A 56 -8.74 10.14 17.90
C LYS A 56 -10.26 10.05 17.79
N VAL A 57 -10.88 10.97 17.05
CA VAL A 57 -12.34 10.99 16.86
C VAL A 57 -12.79 9.76 16.09
N VAL A 58 -12.13 9.42 14.98
CA VAL A 58 -12.48 8.23 14.19
C VAL A 58 -12.34 6.96 15.03
N TRP A 59 -11.21 6.77 15.71
CA TRP A 59 -10.97 5.59 16.55
C TRP A 59 -11.99 5.46 17.69
N LYS A 60 -12.35 6.56 18.35
CA LYS A 60 -13.37 6.55 19.41
C LYS A 60 -14.72 6.02 18.90
N HIS A 61 -15.14 6.43 17.71
CA HIS A 61 -16.42 6.01 17.14
C HIS A 61 -16.38 4.60 16.55
N VAL A 62 -15.28 4.24 15.88
CA VAL A 62 -15.07 2.89 15.33
C VAL A 62 -14.98 1.85 16.44
N ALA A 63 -14.40 2.20 17.59
CA ALA A 63 -14.37 1.33 18.77
C ALA A 63 -15.79 0.99 19.28
N GLY A 64 -16.73 1.94 19.18
CA GLY A 64 -18.14 1.70 19.49
C GLY A 64 -18.86 0.90 18.42
N ASN A 65 -18.64 1.23 17.14
CA ASN A 65 -19.30 0.59 15.99
C ASN A 65 -18.31 0.31 14.85
N ARG A 66 -17.88 -0.95 14.72
CA ARG A 66 -16.84 -1.35 13.75
C ARG A 66 -17.24 -1.11 12.29
N GLU A 67 -18.54 -1.14 11.97
CA GLU A 67 -19.06 -0.86 10.62
C GLU A 67 -18.79 0.58 10.16
N LEU A 68 -18.56 1.52 11.08
CA LEU A 68 -18.30 2.92 10.73
C LEU A 68 -17.02 3.09 9.91
N ALA A 69 -15.99 2.27 10.16
CA ALA A 69 -14.75 2.32 9.39
C ALA A 69 -15.01 2.06 7.89
N ALA A 70 -15.79 1.01 7.60
CA ALA A 70 -16.16 0.67 6.22
C ALA A 70 -17.06 1.75 5.59
N LYS A 71 -17.97 2.36 6.37
CA LYS A 71 -18.84 3.45 5.90
C LYS A 71 -18.03 4.71 5.55
N PHE A 72 -17.07 5.11 6.38
CA PHE A 72 -16.18 6.24 6.08
C PHE A 72 -15.39 6.02 4.79
N LEU A 73 -14.87 4.80 4.61
CA LEU A 73 -14.14 4.45 3.40
C LEU A 73 -15.04 4.52 2.15
N ARG A 74 -16.27 3.98 2.23
CA ARG A 74 -17.25 4.06 1.14
C ARG A 74 -17.60 5.52 0.82
N MET A 75 -17.81 6.37 1.83
CA MET A 75 -18.09 7.80 1.63
C MET A 75 -16.94 8.48 0.91
N PHE A 76 -15.69 8.24 1.33
CA PHE A 76 -14.50 8.81 0.68
C PHE A 76 -14.40 8.39 -0.79
N PHE A 77 -14.61 7.10 -1.08
CA PHE A 77 -14.61 6.62 -2.46
C PHE A 77 -15.77 7.21 -3.28
N HIS A 78 -16.95 7.35 -2.69
CA HIS A 78 -18.11 7.92 -3.39
C HIS A 78 -17.86 9.38 -3.78
N ASP A 79 -17.30 10.20 -2.88
CA ASP A 79 -16.98 11.61 -3.14
C ASP A 79 -15.88 11.78 -4.20
N CYS A 80 -14.94 10.83 -4.28
CA CYS A 80 -13.84 10.89 -5.24
C CYS A 80 -14.17 10.30 -6.62
N PHE A 81 -15.00 9.25 -6.69
CA PHE A 81 -15.35 8.58 -7.95
C PHE A 81 -16.61 9.14 -8.61
N VAL A 82 -17.55 9.68 -7.84
CA VAL A 82 -18.76 10.32 -8.38
C VAL A 82 -18.47 11.79 -8.61
N ARG A 83 -17.91 12.10 -9.78
CA ARG A 83 -17.75 13.45 -10.30
C ARG A 83 -18.36 13.57 -11.69
#